data_AF-A0A7W1SCQ0-F1
#
_entry.id   AF-A0A7W1SCQ0-F1
#
_cell.length_a   1.000
_cell.length_b   1.000
_cell.length_c   1.000
_cell.angle_alpha   90.00
_cell.angle_beta   90.00
_cell.angle_gamma   90.00
#
_symmetry.space_group_name_H-M   'P 1'
#
loop_
_entity.id
_entity.type
_entity.pdbx_description
1 polymer ?
#
loop_
_entity_poly.entity_id
_entity_poly.type
_entity_poly.pdbx_seq_one_letter_code
_entity_poly.pdbx_strand_id
1 'polypeptide(L)'
;MTRYALLPVVLLCACGAPQSDSPSPPEVPRQSEFVGKVWMSTDPSAAPGTFRIFLPDGTLLMDSCGETYRLARWRAIDDRRIEWTEDAARIEAQITHLTGEDFHLRLQLAGGVKEEAYRPARAPAVCPDRPQ
;
A
#
# COMPACT_ATOMS: atom_id res chain seq x y z
N MET A 1 -73.04 2.47 45.76
CA MET A 1 -72.71 1.51 44.69
C MET A 1 -71.85 2.25 43.67
N THR A 2 -70.53 2.25 43.84
CA THR A 2 -69.62 3.13 43.08
C THR A 2 -68.73 2.28 42.17
N ARG A 3 -68.76 2.59 40.87
CA ARG A 3 -68.14 1.85 39.77
C ARG A 3 -66.62 2.09 39.74
N TYR A 4 -65.84 1.02 39.57
CA TYR A 4 -64.41 1.06 39.30
C TYR A 4 -64.13 1.44 37.83
N ALA A 5 -63.24 2.41 37.61
CA ALA A 5 -62.62 2.67 36.32
C ALA A 5 -61.21 2.08 36.33
N LEU A 6 -60.94 1.16 35.39
CA LEU A 6 -59.61 0.58 35.13
C LEU A 6 -58.86 1.47 34.13
N LEU A 7 -57.62 1.84 34.47
CA LEU A 7 -56.62 2.34 33.52
C LEU A 7 -55.62 1.22 33.20
N PRO A 8 -55.25 0.98 31.93
CA PRO A 8 -54.19 0.05 31.59
C PRO A 8 -52.83 0.77 31.58
N VAL A 9 -51.85 0.16 32.25
CA VAL A 9 -50.43 0.52 32.16
C VAL A 9 -49.85 -0.17 30.92
N VAL A 10 -49.35 0.61 29.95
CA VAL A 10 -48.68 0.10 28.75
C VAL A 10 -47.20 -0.11 29.09
N LEU A 11 -46.77 -1.37 29.11
CA LEU A 11 -45.35 -1.75 29.24
C LEU A 11 -44.72 -1.79 27.84
N LEU A 12 -43.79 -0.86 27.57
CA LEU A 12 -42.95 -0.87 26.36
C LEU A 12 -41.78 -1.84 26.57
N CYS A 13 -41.85 -3.04 25.96
CA CYS A 13 -40.70 -3.93 25.83
C CYS A 13 -39.75 -3.42 24.73
N ALA A 14 -38.63 -2.81 25.13
CA ALA A 14 -37.52 -2.52 24.23
C ALA A 14 -36.75 -3.83 23.93
N CYS A 15 -36.83 -4.32 22.70
CA CYS A 15 -35.93 -5.37 22.20
C CYS A 15 -34.61 -4.74 21.76
N GLY A 16 -33.60 -4.74 22.63
CA GLY A 16 -32.20 -4.55 22.22
C GLY A 16 -31.61 -5.89 21.81
N ALA A 17 -31.30 -6.08 20.52
CA ALA A 17 -30.54 -7.24 20.08
C ALA A 17 -29.07 -7.09 20.53
N PRO A 18 -28.41 -8.15 21.05
CA PRO A 18 -26.99 -8.09 21.37
C PRO A 18 -26.17 -7.94 20.09
N GLN A 19 -25.32 -6.91 20.06
CA GLN A 19 -24.32 -6.74 19.00
C GLN A 19 -23.33 -7.91 19.08
N SER A 20 -23.30 -8.73 18.04
CA SER A 20 -22.28 -9.75 17.88
C SER A 20 -20.98 -9.05 17.49
N ASP A 21 -20.12 -8.82 18.49
CA ASP A 21 -18.71 -8.50 18.26
C ASP A 21 -18.01 -9.73 17.69
N SER A 22 -18.17 -9.96 16.39
CA SER A 22 -17.25 -10.82 15.65
C SER A 22 -15.88 -10.16 15.68
N PRO A 23 -14.82 -10.86 16.08
CA PRO A 23 -13.47 -10.31 16.00
C PRO A 23 -13.18 -9.95 14.53
N SER A 24 -12.85 -8.69 14.30
CA SER A 24 -12.35 -8.25 12.99
C SER A 24 -11.13 -9.09 12.62
N PRO A 25 -10.98 -9.48 11.33
CA PRO A 25 -9.76 -10.10 10.84
C PRO A 25 -8.55 -9.25 11.24
N PRO A 26 -7.38 -9.84 11.51
CA PRO A 26 -6.17 -9.08 11.79
C PRO A 26 -5.96 -8.05 10.68
N GLU A 27 -5.76 -6.78 11.07
CA GLU A 27 -5.41 -5.73 10.12
C GLU A 27 -4.04 -6.09 9.52
N VAL A 28 -4.08 -6.60 8.30
CA VAL A 28 -2.89 -6.90 7.53
C VAL A 28 -2.17 -5.57 7.31
N PRO A 29 -0.90 -5.41 7.73
CA PRO A 29 -0.21 -4.13 7.60
C PRO A 29 -0.28 -3.68 6.15
N ARG A 30 -0.67 -2.42 5.87
CA ARG A 30 -0.73 -1.87 4.50
C ARG A 30 0.55 -2.15 3.69
N GLN A 31 1.68 -2.31 4.37
CA GLN A 31 2.95 -2.67 3.76
C GLN A 31 2.95 -4.02 3.04
N SER A 32 2.22 -5.02 3.52
CA SER A 32 2.18 -6.31 2.83
C SER A 32 1.42 -6.25 1.51
N GLU A 33 0.65 -5.19 1.24
CA GLU A 33 -0.09 -5.07 -0.02
C GLU A 33 0.81 -4.75 -1.22
N PHE A 34 1.95 -4.07 -1.02
CA PHE A 34 2.90 -3.80 -2.11
C PHE A 34 4.07 -4.78 -2.17
N VAL A 35 4.35 -5.47 -1.06
CA VAL A 35 5.45 -6.43 -0.96
C VAL A 35 5.19 -7.66 -1.84
N GLY A 36 6.25 -8.14 -2.53
CA GLY A 36 6.21 -9.31 -3.40
C GLY A 36 5.56 -9.06 -4.77
N LYS A 37 5.19 -7.82 -5.09
CA LYS A 37 4.61 -7.43 -6.39
C LYS A 37 5.66 -6.71 -7.26
N VAL A 38 5.47 -6.80 -8.57
CA VAL A 38 6.25 -6.03 -9.55
C VAL A 38 5.49 -4.75 -9.87
N TRP A 39 6.03 -3.61 -9.43
CA TRP A 39 5.44 -2.29 -9.61
C TRP A 39 6.13 -1.57 -10.75
N MET A 40 5.40 -1.29 -11.84
CA MET A 40 5.92 -0.62 -13.03
C MET A 40 5.53 0.85 -13.03
N SER A 41 6.50 1.73 -13.30
CA SER A 41 6.29 3.16 -13.33
C SER A 41 5.21 3.54 -14.34
N THR A 42 4.36 4.49 -13.97
CA THR A 42 3.39 5.14 -14.86
C THR A 42 3.84 6.53 -15.30
N ASP A 43 4.99 6.99 -14.82
CA ASP A 43 5.57 8.27 -15.21
C ASP A 43 6.10 8.20 -16.65
N PRO A 44 5.58 9.02 -17.59
CA PRO A 44 6.04 9.03 -18.98
C PRO A 44 7.47 9.55 -19.14
N SER A 45 8.03 10.22 -18.13
CA SER A 45 9.43 10.68 -18.11
C SER A 45 10.40 9.65 -17.55
N ALA A 46 9.91 8.56 -16.93
CA ALA A 46 10.76 7.49 -16.44
C ALA A 46 11.35 6.66 -17.59
N ALA A 47 12.49 6.00 -17.33
CA ALA A 47 13.07 5.08 -18.29
C ALA A 47 12.06 3.96 -18.63
N PRO A 48 11.99 3.50 -19.88
CA PRO A 48 11.11 2.39 -20.26
C PRO A 48 11.36 1.17 -19.37
N GLY A 49 10.27 0.58 -18.87
CA GLY A 49 10.35 -0.57 -17.98
C GLY A 49 10.95 -0.26 -16.61
N THR A 50 10.93 1.00 -16.13
CA THR A 50 11.24 1.25 -14.72
C THR A 50 10.28 0.46 -13.83
N PHE A 51 10.83 -0.43 -13.00
CA PHE A 51 10.05 -1.16 -11.99
C PHE A 51 10.75 -1.26 -10.64
N ARG A 52 9.95 -1.47 -9.59
CA ARG A 52 10.40 -1.74 -8.22
C ARG A 52 9.76 -3.03 -7.72
N ILE A 53 10.54 -3.84 -7.00
CA ILE A 53 10.07 -5.07 -6.34
C ILE A 53 10.58 -5.04 -4.89
N PHE A 54 9.67 -4.88 -3.94
CA PHE A 54 9.97 -4.92 -2.51
C PHE A 54 9.74 -6.34 -2.01
N LEU A 55 10.81 -7.09 -1.73
CA LEU A 55 10.72 -8.48 -1.30
C LEU A 55 10.57 -8.61 0.22
N PRO A 56 9.88 -9.66 0.72
CA PRO A 56 9.65 -9.86 2.15
C PRO A 56 10.92 -9.98 3.02
N ASP A 57 12.05 -10.34 2.41
CA ASP A 57 13.35 -10.49 3.07
C ASP A 57 14.11 -9.15 3.23
N GLY A 58 13.47 -8.03 2.89
CA GLY A 58 14.07 -6.70 2.92
C GLY A 58 14.95 -6.41 1.70
N THR A 59 14.86 -7.21 0.63
CA THR A 59 15.55 -6.92 -0.65
C THR A 59 14.66 -6.06 -1.54
N LEU A 60 15.18 -4.95 -2.04
CA LEU A 60 14.54 -4.10 -3.04
C LEU A 60 15.29 -4.29 -4.36
N LEU A 61 14.58 -4.76 -5.38
CA LEU A 61 15.08 -4.81 -6.75
C LEU A 61 14.53 -3.61 -7.52
N MET A 62 15.44 -2.89 -8.17
CA MET A 62 15.14 -1.76 -9.04
C MET A 62 15.77 -2.00 -10.39
N ASP A 63 15.05 -1.71 -11.46
CA ASP A 63 15.57 -1.89 -12.82
C ASP A 63 14.84 -1.00 -13.82
N SER A 64 15.41 -0.87 -15.01
CA SER A 64 14.78 -0.35 -16.21
C SER A 64 15.34 -1.07 -17.45
N CYS A 65 14.63 -1.05 -18.58
CA CYS A 65 15.09 -1.74 -19.80
C CYS A 65 16.46 -1.25 -20.30
N GLY A 66 16.84 -0.04 -19.92
CA GLY A 66 18.08 0.63 -20.31
C GLY A 66 19.21 0.55 -19.30
N GLU A 67 19.04 -0.12 -18.15
CA GLU A 67 20.02 -0.11 -17.07
C GLU A 67 20.40 -1.52 -16.60
N THR A 68 21.42 -1.60 -15.74
CA THR A 68 21.68 -2.82 -14.97
C THR A 68 20.83 -2.76 -13.71
N TYR A 69 20.20 -3.87 -13.34
CA TYR A 69 19.43 -3.94 -12.11
C TYR A 69 20.28 -3.54 -10.88
N ARG A 70 19.60 -2.99 -9.87
CA ARG A 70 20.16 -2.67 -8.56
C ARG A 70 19.43 -3.46 -7.48
N LEU A 71 20.20 -4.01 -6.55
CA LEU A 71 19.69 -4.55 -5.29
C LEU A 71 20.02 -3.60 -4.15
N ALA A 72 19.02 -3.26 -3.35
CA ALA A 72 19.15 -2.47 -2.14
C ALA A 72 18.52 -3.19 -0.96
N ARG A 73 18.91 -2.80 0.25
CA ARG A 73 18.15 -3.16 1.46
C ARG A 73 17.06 -2.14 1.67
N TRP A 74 15.82 -2.60 1.84
CA TRP A 74 14.71 -1.77 2.26
C TRP A 74 14.16 -2.25 3.60
N ARG A 75 13.49 -1.34 4.29
CA ARG A 75 12.68 -1.67 5.46
C ARG A 75 11.51 -0.72 5.60
N ALA A 76 10.49 -1.16 6.33
CA ALA A 76 9.48 -0.27 6.86
C ALA A 76 10.06 0.60 7.99
N ILE A 77 9.66 1.86 8.02
CA ILE A 77 9.78 2.74 9.18
C ILE A 77 8.48 2.65 10.00
N ASP A 78 7.34 2.80 9.31
CA ASP A 78 5.97 2.65 9.84
C ASP A 78 5.00 2.34 8.70
N ASP A 79 3.71 2.19 8.99
CA ASP A 79 2.67 1.78 8.03
C ASP A 79 2.60 2.57 6.72
N ARG A 80 3.15 3.79 6.68
CA ARG A 80 3.16 4.61 5.47
C ARG A 80 4.54 5.10 5.09
N ARG A 81 5.61 4.66 5.75
CA ARG A 81 6.97 5.10 5.42
C ARG A 81 7.89 3.92 5.29
N ILE A 82 8.68 3.97 4.23
CA ILE A 82 9.71 3.00 3.93
C ILE A 82 11.02 3.71 3.65
N GLU A 83 12.11 2.98 3.73
CA GLU A 83 13.41 3.48 3.35
C GLU A 83 14.25 2.41 2.67
N TRP A 84 15.22 2.88 1.91
CA TRP A 84 16.31 2.06 1.39
C TRP A 84 17.58 2.90 1.25
N THR A 85 18.68 2.26 0.84
CA THR A 85 19.96 2.94 0.60
C THR A 85 20.38 2.79 -0.85
N GLU A 86 20.71 3.91 -1.50
CA GLU A 86 21.32 3.99 -2.83
C GLU A 86 22.63 4.76 -2.72
N ASP A 87 23.75 4.17 -3.16
CA ASP A 87 25.07 4.84 -3.20
C ASP A 87 25.45 5.55 -1.88
N ALA A 88 25.18 4.87 -0.76
CA ALA A 88 25.34 5.35 0.62
C ALA A 88 24.38 6.48 1.07
N ALA A 89 23.50 6.97 0.19
CA ALA A 89 22.41 7.87 0.55
C ALA A 89 21.18 7.09 1.03
N ARG A 90 20.65 7.47 2.19
CA ARG A 90 19.35 6.98 2.67
C ARG A 90 18.23 7.69 1.92
N ILE A 91 17.36 6.92 1.30
CA ILE A 91 16.15 7.41 0.66
C ILE A 91 14.97 7.05 1.56
N GLU A 92 14.24 8.06 2.04
CA GLU A 92 12.96 7.87 2.74
C GLU A 92 11.83 8.14 1.75
N ALA A 93 10.83 7.25 1.73
CA ALA A 93 9.64 7.41 0.92
C ALA A 93 8.37 7.28 1.74
N GLN A 94 7.46 8.22 1.54
CA GLN A 94 6.11 8.19 2.07
C GLN A 94 5.18 7.52 1.06
N ILE A 95 4.44 6.51 1.50
CA ILE A 95 3.36 5.88 0.76
C ILE A 95 2.18 6.85 0.78
N THR A 96 1.97 7.58 -0.32
CA THR A 96 0.91 8.61 -0.44
C THR A 96 -0.42 8.00 -0.86
N HIS A 97 -0.38 6.94 -1.66
CA HIS A 97 -1.54 6.15 -2.08
C HIS A 97 -1.14 4.69 -2.30
N LEU A 98 -1.99 3.75 -1.89
CA LEU A 98 -1.77 2.32 -2.09
C LEU A 98 -3.12 1.61 -2.23
N THR A 99 -3.28 0.90 -3.34
CA THR A 99 -4.37 -0.02 -3.64
C THR A 99 -3.81 -1.27 -4.33
N GLY A 100 -4.68 -2.18 -4.74
CA GLY A 100 -4.28 -3.29 -5.62
C GLY A 100 -3.71 -2.85 -6.98
N GLU A 101 -4.09 -1.65 -7.45
CA GLU A 101 -3.83 -1.16 -8.81
C GLU A 101 -2.88 0.05 -8.85
N ASP A 102 -2.80 0.80 -7.76
CA ASP A 102 -2.05 2.05 -7.70
C ASP A 102 -1.12 2.06 -6.49
N PHE A 103 0.14 2.43 -6.71
CA PHE A 103 1.13 2.60 -5.66
C PHE A 103 1.91 3.87 -5.89
N HIS A 104 1.70 4.86 -5.02
CA HIS A 104 2.31 6.18 -5.13
C HIS A 104 3.26 6.42 -3.96
N LEU A 105 4.45 6.91 -4.27
CA LEU A 105 5.51 7.21 -3.34
C LEU A 105 5.91 8.69 -3.46
N ARG A 106 6.11 9.34 -2.32
CA ARG A 106 6.78 10.63 -2.22
C ARG A 106 8.16 10.41 -1.60
N LEU A 107 9.20 10.53 -2.41
CA LEU A 107 10.60 10.35 -2.01
C LEU A 107 11.19 11.67 -1.51
N GLN A 108 11.94 11.59 -0.41
CA GLN A 108 12.78 12.66 0.09
C GLN A 108 14.21 12.44 -0.40
N LEU A 109 14.63 13.21 -1.40
CA LEU A 109 15.97 13.14 -1.99
C LEU A 109 16.79 14.37 -1.60
N ALA A 110 18.12 14.28 -1.68
CA ALA A 110 19.00 15.43 -1.45
C ALA A 110 18.71 16.60 -2.40
N GLY A 111 18.28 16.31 -3.63
CA GLY A 111 17.88 17.31 -4.63
C GLY A 111 16.44 17.82 -4.51
N GLY A 112 15.68 17.37 -3.50
CA GLY A 112 14.29 17.76 -3.28
C GLY A 112 13.31 16.58 -3.24
N VAL A 113 12.02 16.90 -3.35
CA VAL A 113 10.95 15.91 -3.32
C VAL A 113 10.71 15.35 -4.72
N LYS A 114 10.58 14.02 -4.83
CA LYS A 114 10.18 13.34 -6.07
C LYS A 114 8.92 12.52 -5.81
N GLU A 115 7.92 12.69 -6.66
CA GLU A 115 6.74 11.81 -6.67
C GLU A 115 6.99 10.69 -7.67
N GLU A 116 6.66 9.46 -7.30
CA GLU A 116 6.70 8.30 -8.16
C GLU A 116 5.34 7.59 -8.11
N ALA A 117 4.83 7.19 -9.28
CA ALA A 117 3.55 6.50 -9.41
C ALA A 117 3.75 5.20 -10.17
N TYR A 118 3.11 4.14 -9.67
CA TYR A 118 3.27 2.78 -10.15
C TYR A 118 1.92 2.07 -10.28
N ARG A 119 1.89 1.10 -11.19
CA ARG A 119 0.83 0.10 -11.31
C ARG A 119 1.41 -1.32 -11.33
N PRO A 120 0.64 -2.38 -11.05
CA PRO A 120 1.12 -3.74 -11.22
C PRO A 120 1.59 -3.99 -12.66
N ALA A 121 2.74 -4.65 -12.80
CA ALA A 121 3.20 -5.16 -14.08
C ALA A 121 2.25 -6.26 -14.59
N ARG A 122 2.01 -6.28 -15.90
CA ARG A 122 1.24 -7.35 -16.56
C ARG A 122 2.19 -8.29 -17.26
N ALA A 123 2.04 -9.58 -17.03
CA ALA A 123 2.76 -10.61 -17.75
C ALA A 123 1.98 -11.02 -19.03
N PRO A 124 2.67 -11.31 -20.15
CA PRO A 124 4.11 -11.15 -20.34
C PRO A 124 4.49 -9.68 -20.60
N ALA A 125 5.66 -9.28 -20.11
CA ALA A 125 6.31 -8.02 -20.47
C ALA A 125 7.79 -8.31 -20.72
N VAL A 126 8.32 -7.79 -21.81
CA VAL A 126 9.71 -7.97 -22.23
C VAL A 126 10.26 -6.60 -22.57
N CYS A 127 11.41 -6.27 -21.99
CA CYS A 127 12.15 -5.09 -22.38
C CYS A 127 12.65 -5.25 -23.82
N PRO A 128 12.61 -4.20 -24.66
CA PRO A 128 13.21 -4.27 -25.98
C PRO A 128 14.70 -4.60 -25.84
N ASP A 129 15.22 -5.41 -26.75
CA ASP A 129 16.65 -5.66 -26.83
C ASP A 129 17.37 -4.32 -27.02
N ARG A 130 18.42 -4.08 -26.25
CA ARG A 130 19.26 -2.92 -26.51
C ARG A 130 19.94 -3.11 -27.87
N PRO A 131 20.01 -2.06 -28.71
CA PRO A 131 20.99 -2.04 -29.78
C PRO A 131 22.37 -2.27 -29.16
N GLN A 132 23.16 -3.17 -29.76
CA GLN A 132 24.57 -3.36 -29.41
C GLN A 132 25.38 -2.10 -29.72
#